data_AF-A0AAN7YM59-F1
#
_entry.id   AF-A0AAN7YM59-F1
#
_cell.length_a   1.000
_cell.length_b   1.000
_cell.length_c   1.000
_cell.angle_alpha   90.00
_cell.angle_beta   90.00
_cell.angle_gamma   90.00
#
_symmetry.space_group_name_H-M   'P 1'
#
loop_
_entity.id
_entity.type
_entity.pdbx_description
1 polymer ?
#
loop_
_entity_poly.entity_id
_entity_poly.type
_entity_poly.pdbx_seq_one_letter_code
_entity_poly.pdbx_strand_id
1 'polypeptide(L)'
;MTDWGSALGLHWAYRHADRLCGTVVLEIIRPFPTWDDAANGDAQDLFKAFRIPEAGPRLLLEDNLFLKMVLPRGIVWQLKSEEQAYYESSFPDVDSREPVYRRPNELPIEGQPGDVYDIVTR
;
A
#
# COMPACT_ATOMS: atom_id res chain seq x y z
N MET A 1 -10.48 9.98 -2.33
CA MET A 1 -9.17 9.34 -2.52
C MET A 1 -9.01 8.28 -1.45
N THR A 2 -8.33 7.19 -1.76
CA THR A 2 -8.18 6.04 -0.86
C THR A 2 -6.75 5.53 -0.87
N ASP A 3 -6.28 4.94 0.24
CA ASP A 3 -4.96 4.30 0.35
C ASP A 3 -3.84 5.25 -0.13
N TRP A 4 -2.90 4.81 -0.97
CA TRP A 4 -1.85 5.65 -1.55
C TRP A 4 -2.36 6.85 -2.34
N GLY A 5 -3.61 6.79 -2.83
CA GLY A 5 -4.28 7.94 -3.42
C GLY A 5 -4.45 9.09 -2.41
N SER A 6 -4.62 8.80 -1.11
CA SER A 6 -4.67 9.85 -0.09
C SER A 6 -3.32 10.54 0.06
N ALA A 7 -2.21 9.79 0.15
CA ALA A 7 -0.87 10.37 0.28
C ALA A 7 -0.52 11.26 -0.92
N LEU A 8 -0.72 10.75 -2.14
CA LEU A 8 -0.46 11.51 -3.37
C LEU A 8 -1.35 12.76 -3.46
N GLY A 9 -2.63 12.60 -3.15
CA GLY A 9 -3.62 13.66 -3.20
C GLY A 9 -3.38 14.78 -2.22
N LEU A 10 -3.17 14.42 -0.95
CA LEU A 10 -2.91 15.38 0.11
C LEU A 10 -1.56 16.08 -0.10
N HIS A 11 -0.54 15.36 -0.58
CA HIS A 11 0.73 15.98 -0.93
C HIS A 11 0.60 16.95 -2.12
N TRP A 12 -0.23 16.63 -3.13
CA TRP A 12 -0.53 17.56 -4.21
C TRP A 12 -1.33 18.77 -3.71
N ALA A 13 -2.36 18.55 -2.90
CA ALA A 13 -3.20 19.60 -2.34
C ALA A 13 -2.40 20.58 -1.48
N TYR A 14 -1.47 20.07 -0.66
CA TYR A 14 -0.53 20.89 0.12
C TYR A 14 0.28 21.86 -0.77
N ARG A 15 0.71 21.42 -1.95
CA ARG A 15 1.50 22.24 -2.88
C ARG A 15 0.68 23.17 -3.78
N HIS A 16 -0.65 23.01 -3.82
CA HIS A 16 -1.53 23.72 -4.75
C HIS A 16 -2.85 24.11 -4.08
N ALA A 17 -2.76 24.64 -2.85
CA ALA A 17 -3.92 24.94 -2.02
C ALA A 17 -4.90 25.94 -2.69
N ASP A 18 -4.40 26.82 -3.53
CA ASP A 18 -5.17 27.79 -4.33
C ASP A 18 -6.05 27.13 -5.41
N ARG A 19 -5.76 25.86 -5.76
CA ARG A 19 -6.47 25.09 -6.79
C ARG A 19 -7.45 24.06 -6.21
N LEU A 20 -7.63 24.06 -4.89
CA LEU A 20 -8.42 23.07 -4.17
C LEU A 20 -9.76 23.65 -3.73
N CYS A 21 -10.86 22.98 -4.09
CA CYS A 21 -12.20 23.31 -3.59
C CYS A 21 -12.66 22.41 -2.42
N GLY A 22 -11.98 21.29 -2.19
CA GLY A 22 -12.24 20.35 -1.09
C GLY A 22 -11.63 18.98 -1.34
N THR A 23 -11.60 18.13 -0.31
CA THR A 23 -11.07 16.75 -0.39
C THR A 23 -12.00 15.76 0.28
N VAL A 24 -12.14 14.57 -0.32
CA VAL A 24 -12.75 13.41 0.34
C VAL A 24 -11.68 12.33 0.42
N VAL A 25 -11.41 11.84 1.63
CA VAL A 25 -10.40 10.81 1.90
C VAL A 25 -10.99 9.67 2.72
N LEU A 26 -10.58 8.46 2.40
CA LEU A 26 -10.88 7.20 3.08
C LEU A 26 -9.57 6.42 3.20
N GLU A 27 -9.42 5.55 4.20
CA GLU A 27 -8.23 4.68 4.38
C GLU A 27 -6.90 5.38 4.09
N ILE A 28 -6.53 6.34 4.94
CA ILE A 28 -5.41 7.22 4.65
C ILE A 28 -4.06 6.58 4.94
N ILE A 29 -3.08 6.82 4.07
CA ILE A 29 -1.66 6.68 4.43
C ILE A 29 -1.22 7.91 5.21
N ARG A 30 -0.63 7.66 6.39
CA ARG A 30 -0.08 8.64 7.33
C ARG A 30 1.24 8.08 7.89
N PRO A 31 2.11 8.88 8.52
CA PRO A 31 3.20 8.31 9.30
C PRO A 31 2.64 7.44 10.44
N PHE A 32 3.24 6.26 10.59
CA PHE A 32 2.96 5.31 11.67
C PHE A 32 4.17 5.31 12.63
N PRO A 33 4.03 5.86 13.85
CA PRO A 33 5.13 5.92 14.81
C PRO A 33 5.70 4.55 15.16
N THR A 34 4.84 3.53 15.26
CA THR A 34 5.21 2.14 15.55
C THR A 34 4.52 1.20 14.57
N TRP A 35 5.00 -0.05 14.49
CA TRP A 35 4.28 -1.08 13.73
C TRP A 35 2.86 -1.35 14.24
N ASP A 36 2.60 -1.17 15.54
CA ASP A 36 1.29 -1.41 16.15
C ASP A 36 0.26 -0.36 15.71
N ASP A 37 0.73 0.82 15.30
CA ASP A 37 -0.12 1.86 14.70
C ASP A 37 -0.55 1.53 13.27
N ALA A 38 0.22 0.68 12.57
CA ALA A 38 0.07 0.38 11.15
C ALA A 38 -0.78 -0.88 10.91
N ALA A 39 -0.51 -1.95 11.65
CA ALA A 39 -1.21 -3.23 11.53
C ALA A 39 -1.09 -4.05 12.82
N ASN A 40 -2.00 -4.99 13.02
CA ASN A 40 -2.01 -5.89 14.18
C ASN A 40 -2.07 -7.36 13.73
N GLY A 41 -1.52 -8.25 14.56
CA GLY A 41 -1.57 -9.70 14.34
C GLY A 41 -0.98 -10.13 13.00
N ASP A 42 -1.61 -11.11 12.35
CA ASP A 42 -1.16 -11.70 11.08
C ASP A 42 -0.89 -10.66 9.97
N ALA A 43 -1.62 -9.54 9.96
CA ALA A 43 -1.39 -8.48 8.98
C ALA A 43 -0.04 -7.78 9.22
N GLN A 44 0.30 -7.52 10.47
CA GLN A 44 1.58 -6.91 10.85
C GLN A 44 2.75 -7.82 10.44
N ASP A 45 2.64 -9.12 10.73
CA ASP A 45 3.67 -10.11 10.38
C ASP A 45 3.83 -10.25 8.86
N LEU A 46 2.73 -10.23 8.12
CA LEU A 46 2.74 -10.29 6.66
C LEU A 46 3.40 -9.05 6.05
N PHE A 47 3.06 -7.85 6.51
CA PHE A 47 3.69 -6.61 6.02
C PHE A 47 5.15 -6.49 6.44
N LYS A 48 5.54 -7.01 7.61
CA LYS A 48 6.96 -7.15 7.98
C LYS A 48 7.69 -8.07 7.02
N ALA A 49 7.11 -9.24 6.70
CA ALA A 49 7.70 -10.20 5.76
C ALA A 49 7.89 -9.61 4.35
N PHE A 50 6.92 -8.80 3.88
CA PHE A 50 7.02 -8.06 2.62
C PHE A 50 8.20 -7.09 2.54
N ARG A 51 8.67 -6.59 3.69
CA ARG A 51 9.77 -5.61 3.81
C ARG A 51 11.12 -6.24 4.10
N ILE A 52 11.22 -7.58 4.17
CA ILE A 52 12.49 -8.30 4.30
C ILE A 52 13.14 -8.39 2.89
N PRO A 53 14.36 -7.87 2.68
CA PRO A 53 14.98 -7.83 1.34
C PRO A 53 15.08 -9.19 0.63
N GLU A 54 15.34 -10.27 1.38
CA GLU A 54 15.52 -11.61 0.83
C GLU A 54 14.18 -12.33 0.54
N ALA A 55 13.09 -11.91 1.19
CA ALA A 55 11.79 -12.58 1.09
C ALA A 55 10.75 -11.77 0.30
N GLY A 56 10.74 -10.45 0.46
CA GLY A 56 9.78 -9.52 -0.14
C GLY A 56 9.63 -9.68 -1.65
N PRO A 57 10.72 -9.66 -2.44
CA PRO A 57 10.65 -9.85 -3.90
C PRO A 57 9.96 -11.16 -4.29
N ARG A 58 10.29 -12.28 -3.65
CA ARG A 58 9.63 -13.57 -3.92
C ARG A 58 8.13 -13.50 -3.58
N LEU A 59 7.79 -13.00 -2.39
CA LEU A 59 6.40 -12.96 -1.90
C LEU A 59 5.50 -12.05 -2.75
N LEU A 60 6.00 -10.90 -3.18
CA LEU A 60 5.21 -9.87 -3.86
C LEU A 60 5.29 -9.97 -5.39
N LEU A 61 6.48 -10.21 -5.95
CA LEU A 61 6.68 -10.25 -7.39
C LEU A 61 6.44 -11.64 -7.96
N GLU A 62 7.07 -12.68 -7.41
CA GLU A 62 6.96 -14.05 -7.95
C GLU A 62 5.61 -14.68 -7.58
N ASP A 63 5.29 -14.73 -6.28
CA ASP A 63 4.13 -15.42 -5.76
C ASP A 63 2.82 -14.62 -5.92
N ASN A 64 2.92 -13.31 -6.17
CA ASN A 64 1.80 -12.37 -6.30
C ASN A 64 0.87 -12.39 -5.06
N LEU A 65 1.43 -12.54 -3.85
CA LEU A 65 0.63 -12.72 -2.64
C LEU A 65 -0.21 -11.51 -2.28
N PHE A 66 0.19 -10.30 -2.69
CA PHE A 66 -0.63 -9.12 -2.41
C PHE A 66 -2.03 -9.24 -3.03
N LEU A 67 -2.10 -9.58 -4.32
CA LEU A 67 -3.38 -9.73 -5.01
C LEU A 67 -4.13 -11.00 -4.60
N LYS A 68 -3.42 -12.09 -4.27
CA LYS A 68 -4.04 -13.37 -3.91
C LYS A 68 -4.51 -13.44 -2.45
N MET A 69 -3.86 -12.72 -1.54
CA MET A 69 -4.10 -12.82 -0.09
C MET A 69 -4.55 -11.51 0.53
N VAL A 70 -3.93 -10.38 0.19
CA VAL A 70 -4.22 -9.09 0.85
C VAL A 70 -5.50 -8.49 0.29
N LEU A 71 -5.63 -8.41 -1.04
CA LEU A 71 -6.80 -7.84 -1.70
C LEU A 71 -8.12 -8.51 -1.26
N PRO A 72 -8.26 -9.86 -1.26
CA PRO A 72 -9.52 -10.49 -0.84
C PRO A 72 -9.82 -10.31 0.64
N ARG A 73 -8.80 -10.22 1.51
CA ARG A 73 -8.97 -9.98 2.96
C ARG A 73 -9.42 -8.55 3.27
N GLY A 74 -9.12 -7.59 2.39
CA GLY A 74 -9.58 -6.21 2.50
C GLY A 74 -11.05 -6.00 2.09
N ILE A 75 -11.75 -7.06 1.68
CA ILE A 75 -13.12 -6.99 1.17
C ILE A 75 -14.02 -7.86 2.06
N VAL A 76 -15.16 -7.29 2.46
CA VAL A 76 -16.09 -7.96 3.39
C VAL A 76 -16.77 -9.19 2.75
N TRP A 77 -16.96 -9.17 1.43
CA TRP A 77 -17.52 -10.29 0.67
C TRP A 77 -16.43 -11.07 -0.06
N GLN A 78 -16.77 -12.31 -0.42
CA GLN A 78 -15.90 -13.13 -1.25
C GLN A 78 -15.95 -12.66 -2.70
N LEU A 79 -14.79 -12.33 -3.27
CA LEU A 79 -14.66 -12.02 -4.70
C LEU A 79 -14.99 -13.24 -5.55
N LYS A 80 -15.73 -13.02 -6.64
CA LYS A 80 -15.93 -14.02 -7.69
C LYS A 80 -14.61 -14.23 -8.45
N SER A 81 -14.46 -15.40 -9.07
CA SER A 81 -13.26 -15.71 -9.87
C SER A 81 -13.01 -14.69 -10.99
N GLU A 82 -14.07 -14.17 -11.61
CA GLU A 82 -13.97 -13.15 -12.65
C GLU A 82 -13.47 -11.80 -12.12
N GLU A 83 -13.88 -11.41 -10.91
CA GLU A 83 -13.44 -10.17 -10.26
C GLU A 83 -11.98 -10.27 -9.83
N GLN A 84 -11.58 -11.42 -9.25
CA GLN A 84 -10.19 -11.71 -8.91
C GLN A 84 -9.30 -11.67 -10.16
N ALA A 85 -9.72 -12.35 -11.24
CA ALA A 85 -9.00 -12.35 -12.51
C ALA A 85 -8.89 -10.94 -13.11
N TYR A 86 -9.93 -10.10 -12.96
CA TYR A 86 -9.88 -8.72 -13.41
C TYR A 86 -8.80 -7.92 -12.68
N TYR A 87 -8.70 -8.02 -11.36
CA TYR A 87 -7.63 -7.37 -10.59
C TYR A 87 -6.24 -7.90 -10.97
N GLU A 88 -6.09 -9.20 -11.18
CA GLU A 88 -4.82 -9.81 -11.56
C GLU A 88 -4.40 -9.49 -13.01
N SER A 89 -5.35 -9.16 -13.89
CA SER A 89 -5.08 -8.91 -15.32
C SER A 89 -4.10 -7.77 -15.60
N SER A 90 -3.98 -6.81 -14.68
CA SER A 90 -3.03 -5.69 -14.79
C SER A 90 -1.60 -6.08 -14.37
N PHE A 91 -1.41 -7.27 -13.80
CA PHE A 91 -0.15 -7.73 -13.21
C PHE A 91 0.24 -9.15 -13.68
N PRO A 92 0.29 -9.41 -15.00
CA PRO A 92 0.44 -10.76 -15.56
C PRO A 92 1.79 -11.43 -15.25
N ASP A 93 2.84 -10.64 -15.05
CA ASP A 93 4.22 -11.12 -14.89
C ASP A 93 4.95 -10.40 -13.74
N VAL A 94 6.18 -10.84 -13.45
CA VAL A 94 7.03 -10.29 -12.39
C VAL A 94 7.30 -8.80 -12.61
N ASP A 95 7.61 -8.40 -13.84
CA ASP A 95 8.00 -7.02 -14.16
C ASP A 95 6.84 -6.04 -13.95
N SER A 96 5.62 -6.45 -14.31
CA SER A 96 4.41 -5.64 -14.09
C SER A 96 4.08 -5.42 -12.61
N ARG A 97 4.60 -6.25 -11.69
CA ARG A 97 4.30 -6.21 -10.25
C ARG A 97 5.21 -5.28 -9.45
N GLU A 98 6.18 -4.61 -10.08
CA GLU A 98 7.03 -3.62 -9.40
C GLU A 98 6.22 -2.58 -8.61
N PRO A 99 5.10 -1.99 -9.12
CA PRO A 99 4.28 -1.07 -8.34
C PRO A 99 3.66 -1.74 -7.09
N VAL A 100 3.25 -3.01 -7.20
CA VAL A 100 2.67 -3.79 -6.08
C VAL A 100 3.73 -4.10 -5.03
N TYR A 101 4.98 -4.33 -5.44
CA TYR A 101 6.11 -4.50 -4.54
C TYR A 101 6.45 -3.21 -3.79
N ARG A 102 6.48 -2.07 -4.50
CA ARG A 102 6.82 -0.77 -3.91
C ARG A 102 5.84 -0.35 -2.82
N ARG A 103 4.53 -0.44 -3.06
CA ARG A 103 3.51 0.08 -2.12
C ARG A 103 3.71 -0.34 -0.65
N PRO A 104 3.79 -1.63 -0.28
CA PRO A 104 4.00 -2.03 1.11
C PRO A 104 5.39 -1.64 1.64
N ASN A 105 6.40 -1.56 0.76
CA ASN A 105 7.77 -1.18 1.13
C ASN A 105 7.95 0.32 1.40
N GLU A 106 7.13 1.15 0.77
CA GLU A 106 7.13 2.61 0.92
C GLU A 106 6.29 3.10 2.11
N LEU A 107 5.57 2.21 2.83
CA LEU A 107 4.76 2.62 3.98
C LEU A 107 5.64 3.28 5.07
N PRO A 108 5.34 4.53 5.49
CA PRO A 108 6.16 5.27 6.45
C PRO A 108 5.89 4.78 7.88
N ILE A 109 6.64 3.76 8.32
CA ILE A 109 6.50 3.11 9.63
C ILE A 109 7.82 3.22 10.38
N GLU A 110 7.80 3.65 11.64
CA GLU A 110 8.99 3.76 12.51
C GLU A 110 10.12 4.58 11.88
N GLY A 111 9.78 5.65 11.16
CA GLY A 111 10.77 6.49 10.47
C GLY A 111 11.30 5.91 9.15
N GLN A 112 10.72 4.81 8.63
CA GLN A 112 11.20 4.14 7.42
C GLN A 112 10.10 3.94 6.36
N PRO A 113 10.37 4.18 5.06
CA PRO A 113 11.61 4.76 4.52
C PRO A 113 11.72 6.23 4.89
N GLY A 114 12.94 6.69 5.20
CA GLY A 114 13.16 8.03 5.77
C GLY A 114 12.69 9.17 4.86
N ASP A 115 12.90 9.05 3.56
CA ASP A 115 12.46 10.06 2.57
C ASP A 115 10.93 10.17 2.49
N VAL A 116 10.21 9.04 2.45
CA VAL A 116 8.75 9.04 2.49
C VAL A 116 8.23 9.54 3.84
N TYR A 117 8.83 9.07 4.94
CA TYR A 117 8.45 9.47 6.30
C TYR A 117 8.60 10.99 6.49
N ASP A 118 9.71 11.57 6.01
CA ASP A 118 9.97 13.00 6.04
C ASP A 118 8.99 13.80 5.17
N ILE A 119 8.50 13.25 4.05
CA ILE A 119 7.51 13.92 3.20
C ILE A 119 6.17 14.01 3.93
N VAL A 120 5.75 12.94 4.62
CA VAL A 120 4.42 12.86 5.24
C VAL A 120 4.34 13.47 6.65
N THR A 121 5.46 13.91 7.22
CA THR A 121 5.54 14.56 8.55
C THR A 121 5.73 16.07 8.48
N ARG A 122 5.81 16.65 7.27
CA ARG A 122 5.93 18.10 7.03
C ARG A 122 4.63 18.87 7.21
#